data_AF-A0A5M6IDR2-F1
#
_entry.id   AF-A0A5M6IDR2-F1
#
_cell.length_a   1.000
_cell.length_b   1.000
_cell.length_c   1.000
_cell.angle_alpha   90.00
_cell.angle_beta   90.00
_cell.angle_gamma   90.00
#
_symmetry.space_group_name_H-M   'P 1'
#
loop_
_entity.id
_entity.type
_entity.pdbx_description
1 polymer ?
#
loop_
_entity_poly.entity_id
_entity_poly.type
_entity_poly.pdbx_seq_one_letter_code
_entity_poly.pdbx_strand_id
1 'polypeptide(L)'
;MSGGVQPRGRGQGMWTAALIKKYHDGTKAYIEDNFVKTKVKVDCADLALSYLVDFAHENSLPITIKYYASKKWQKYQIKAKQKDIANAKSYVNINFGALNVIDNTKPIAVSEAKPGDLIMSKWAGGGGHTRVIIEIKTGKTDGDASVTFYQGNLPAAIPIKKTETLKDIDFGEVTDKRPRRWRFEAFT
;
A
#
# COMPACT_ATOMS: atom_id res chain seq x y z
N MET A 1 0.59 52.99 -1.75
CA MET A 1 -0.14 51.77 -2.19
C MET A 1 0.79 50.59 -2.02
N SER A 2 0.64 49.88 -0.90
CA SER A 2 1.54 48.79 -0.50
C SER A 2 1.10 47.52 -1.20
N GLY A 3 1.82 47.11 -2.24
CA GLY A 3 1.60 45.85 -2.94
C GLY A 3 1.93 44.67 -2.03
N GLY A 4 0.89 44.07 -1.43
CA GLY A 4 1.02 42.84 -0.68
C GLY A 4 1.44 41.71 -1.62
N VAL A 5 2.64 41.18 -1.41
CA VAL A 5 3.08 39.93 -2.01
C VAL A 5 2.17 38.81 -1.46
N GLN A 6 1.27 38.30 -2.29
CA GLN A 6 0.53 37.08 -1.97
C GLN A 6 1.54 35.94 -1.76
N PRO A 7 1.47 35.20 -0.64
CA PRO A 7 2.33 34.04 -0.44
C PRO A 7 1.99 32.98 -1.50
N ARG A 8 2.99 32.59 -2.30
CA ARG A 8 2.89 31.50 -3.28
C ARG A 8 2.43 30.24 -2.53
N GLY A 9 1.28 29.70 -2.91
CA GLY A 9 0.63 28.58 -2.26
C GLY A 9 1.53 27.35 -2.15
N ARG A 10 1.98 27.05 -0.93
CA ARG A 10 2.44 25.71 -0.53
C ARG A 10 1.21 24.96 0.01
N GLY A 11 0.53 24.19 -0.83
CA GLY A 11 -0.66 23.45 -0.37
C GLY A 11 -1.37 22.57 -1.38
N GLN A 12 -1.03 22.60 -2.67
CA GLN A 12 -1.61 21.67 -3.65
C GLN A 12 -0.71 20.44 -3.83
N GLY A 13 -1.25 19.25 -3.56
CA GLY A 13 -0.62 17.96 -3.89
C GLY A 13 0.28 17.35 -2.81
N MET A 14 -0.06 17.43 -1.52
CA MET A 14 0.67 16.71 -0.46
C MET A 14 -0.24 15.75 0.30
N TRP A 15 0.33 14.64 0.77
CA TRP A 15 -0.34 13.69 1.65
C TRP A 15 -0.55 14.29 3.05
N THR A 16 -1.76 14.78 3.31
CA THR A 16 -2.14 15.28 4.64
C THR A 16 -2.67 14.16 5.53
N ALA A 17 -2.71 14.39 6.84
CA ALA A 17 -3.31 13.43 7.78
C ALA A 17 -4.77 13.09 7.43
N ALA A 18 -5.54 14.06 6.95
CA ALA A 18 -6.93 13.84 6.51
C ALA A 18 -7.02 12.93 5.28
N LEU A 19 -6.12 13.12 4.30
CA LEU A 19 -6.06 12.28 3.11
C LEU A 19 -5.57 10.86 3.43
N ILE A 20 -4.57 10.73 4.30
CA ILE A 20 -4.09 9.43 4.80
C ILE A 20 -5.22 8.71 5.53
N LYS A 21 -5.99 9.42 6.37
CA LYS A 21 -7.17 8.85 7.03
C LYS A 21 -8.20 8.37 6.01
N LYS A 22 -8.53 9.19 5.01
CA LYS A 22 -9.48 8.84 3.93
C LYS A 22 -9.02 7.61 3.13
N TYR A 23 -7.71 7.48 2.87
CA TYR A 23 -7.13 6.28 2.28
C TYR A 23 -7.38 5.05 3.15
N HIS A 24 -7.05 5.12 4.45
CA HIS A 24 -7.28 3.99 5.34
C HIS A 24 -8.77 3.61 5.41
N ASP A 25 -9.66 4.58 5.61
CA ASP A 25 -11.10 4.34 5.73
C ASP A 25 -11.70 3.70 4.46
N GLY A 26 -11.20 4.04 3.27
CA GLY A 26 -11.72 3.57 1.99
C GLY A 26 -11.14 2.24 1.47
N THR A 27 -10.05 1.75 2.07
CA THR A 27 -9.30 0.59 1.53
C THR A 27 -10.17 -0.65 1.36
N LYS A 28 -10.92 -1.02 2.39
CA LYS A 28 -11.73 -2.25 2.38
C LYS A 28 -12.79 -2.20 1.27
N ALA A 29 -13.54 -1.10 1.21
CA ALA A 29 -14.59 -0.92 0.21
C ALA A 29 -14.01 -0.97 -1.20
N TYR A 30 -12.87 -0.29 -1.44
CA TYR A 30 -12.21 -0.32 -2.73
C TYR A 30 -11.84 -1.75 -3.16
N ILE A 31 -11.23 -2.55 -2.29
CA ILE A 31 -10.86 -3.93 -2.63
C ILE A 31 -12.09 -4.79 -2.92
N GLU A 32 -13.13 -4.67 -2.10
CA GLU A 32 -14.37 -5.42 -2.26
C GLU A 32 -15.08 -5.06 -3.58
N ASP A 33 -15.16 -3.77 -3.91
CA ASP A 33 -15.87 -3.27 -5.08
C ASP A 33 -15.11 -3.49 -6.39
N ASN A 34 -13.78 -3.39 -6.38
CA ASN A 34 -12.99 -3.45 -7.62
C ASN A 34 -12.41 -4.83 -7.94
N PHE A 35 -12.29 -5.72 -6.96
CA PHE A 35 -11.70 -7.05 -7.18
C PHE A 35 -12.61 -8.21 -6.76
N VAL A 36 -13.20 -8.15 -5.57
CA VAL A 36 -13.95 -9.30 -5.03
C VAL A 36 -15.30 -9.45 -5.75
N LYS A 37 -16.10 -8.38 -5.80
CA LYS A 37 -17.43 -8.40 -6.42
C LYS A 37 -17.35 -8.56 -7.95
N THR A 38 -16.37 -7.91 -8.57
CA THR A 38 -16.11 -7.96 -10.03
C THR A 38 -15.37 -9.22 -10.47
N LYS A 39 -14.86 -10.02 -9.52
CA LYS A 39 -14.07 -11.24 -9.77
C LYS A 39 -12.79 -10.96 -10.58
N VAL A 40 -12.23 -9.76 -10.46
CA VAL A 40 -10.95 -9.42 -11.09
C VAL A 40 -9.82 -10.16 -10.35
N LYS A 41 -9.00 -10.87 -11.13
CA LYS A 41 -7.82 -11.56 -10.64
C LYS A 41 -6.66 -10.60 -10.55
N VAL A 42 -5.92 -10.66 -9.45
CA VAL A 42 -4.81 -9.74 -9.17
C VAL A 42 -3.74 -10.47 -8.36
N ASP A 43 -2.49 -10.05 -8.51
CA ASP A 43 -1.42 -10.54 -7.67
C ASP A 43 -1.30 -9.76 -6.35
N CYS A 44 -0.38 -10.20 -5.48
CA CYS A 44 -0.22 -9.60 -4.15
C CYS A 44 0.35 -8.18 -4.16
N ALA A 45 1.20 -7.82 -5.13
CA ALA A 45 1.79 -6.49 -5.23
C ALA A 45 0.80 -5.53 -5.90
N ASP A 46 0.17 -5.98 -6.99
CA ASP A 46 -0.86 -5.25 -7.72
C ASP A 46 -2.02 -4.88 -6.83
N LEU A 47 -2.45 -5.77 -5.92
CA LEU A 47 -3.52 -5.47 -4.97
C LEU A 47 -3.15 -4.29 -4.05
N ALA A 48 -1.94 -4.29 -3.51
CA ALA A 48 -1.46 -3.23 -2.62
C ALA A 48 -1.28 -1.89 -3.36
N LEU A 49 -0.76 -1.94 -4.59
CA LEU A 49 -0.46 -0.76 -5.40
C LEU A 49 -1.71 -0.15 -6.04
N SER A 50 -2.67 -0.97 -6.46
CA SER A 50 -3.86 -0.51 -7.21
C SER A 50 -4.62 0.57 -6.45
N TYR A 51 -4.90 0.35 -5.16
CA TYR A 51 -5.64 1.35 -4.40
C TYR A 51 -4.81 2.61 -4.12
N LEU A 52 -3.51 2.45 -3.84
CA LEU A 52 -2.62 3.59 -3.63
C LEU A 52 -2.60 4.51 -4.86
N VAL A 53 -2.43 3.93 -6.05
CA VAL A 53 -2.37 4.64 -7.33
C VAL A 53 -3.70 5.32 -7.66
N ASP A 54 -4.81 4.60 -7.58
CA ASP A 54 -6.13 5.15 -7.89
C ASP A 54 -6.52 6.26 -6.89
N PHE A 55 -6.29 6.05 -5.60
CA PHE A 55 -6.57 7.06 -4.58
C PHE A 55 -5.73 8.33 -4.79
N ALA A 56 -4.45 8.18 -5.11
CA ALA A 56 -3.59 9.33 -5.38
C ALA A 56 -4.05 10.09 -6.62
N HIS A 57 -4.47 9.39 -7.68
CA HIS A 57 -5.02 10.03 -8.88
C HIS A 57 -6.28 10.84 -8.56
N GLU A 58 -7.27 10.21 -7.92
CA GLU A 58 -8.55 10.84 -7.54
C GLU A 58 -8.38 12.08 -6.67
N ASN A 59 -7.35 12.09 -5.82
CA ASN A 59 -7.09 13.19 -4.89
C ASN A 59 -5.94 14.09 -5.36
N SER A 60 -5.47 13.94 -6.61
CA SER A 60 -4.39 14.74 -7.20
C SER A 60 -3.10 14.76 -6.36
N LEU A 61 -2.70 13.60 -5.86
CA LEU A 61 -1.53 13.41 -5.01
C LEU A 61 -0.36 12.82 -5.82
N PRO A 62 0.88 13.25 -5.55
CA PRO A 62 2.05 12.59 -6.08
C PRO A 62 2.33 11.28 -5.35
N ILE A 63 2.97 10.34 -6.04
CA ILE A 63 3.56 9.14 -5.44
C ILE A 63 4.97 9.00 -6.00
N THR A 64 5.94 8.75 -5.12
CA THR A 64 7.30 8.34 -5.51
C THR A 64 7.54 6.92 -4.98
N ILE A 65 7.66 5.95 -5.88
CA ILE A 65 7.92 4.55 -5.53
C ILE A 65 9.33 4.16 -5.97
N LYS A 66 10.12 3.61 -5.06
CA LYS A 66 11.43 3.03 -5.36
C LYS A 66 11.27 1.59 -5.82
N TYR A 67 12.05 1.17 -6.80
CA TYR A 67 12.12 -0.22 -7.23
C TYR A 67 13.55 -0.59 -7.60
N TYR A 68 13.87 -1.87 -7.50
CA TYR A 68 15.18 -2.39 -7.83
C TYR A 68 15.15 -2.99 -9.22
N ALA A 69 15.87 -2.37 -10.16
CA ALA A 69 15.95 -2.82 -11.53
C ALA A 69 17.33 -2.51 -12.10
N SER A 70 17.82 -3.35 -13.02
CA SER A 70 19.16 -3.21 -13.60
C SER A 70 20.27 -3.08 -12.55
N LYS A 71 20.18 -3.89 -11.47
CA LYS A 71 21.13 -3.92 -10.33
C LYS A 71 21.26 -2.60 -9.55
N LYS A 72 20.28 -1.69 -9.67
CA LYS A 72 20.29 -0.41 -8.94
C LYS A 72 18.88 -0.01 -8.48
N TRP A 73 18.85 0.82 -7.45
CA TRP A 73 17.61 1.47 -7.03
C TRP A 73 17.23 2.56 -8.03
N GLN A 74 16.02 2.47 -8.53
CA GLN A 74 15.37 3.46 -9.37
C GLN A 74 14.14 4.03 -8.66
N LYS A 75 13.66 5.18 -9.14
CA LYS A 75 12.45 5.83 -8.65
C LYS A 75 11.48 6.00 -9.81
N TYR A 76 10.23 5.68 -9.57
CA TYR A 76 9.13 6.01 -10.45
C TYR A 76 8.25 7.05 -9.76
N GLN A 77 7.95 8.14 -10.45
CA GLN A 77 7.13 9.23 -9.91
C GLN A 77 5.83 9.34 -10.70
N ILE A 78 4.72 9.20 -9.99
CA ILE A 78 3.39 9.56 -10.46
C ILE A 78 3.15 11.00 -10.00
N LYS A 79 2.97 11.92 -10.95
CA LYS A 79 2.76 13.33 -10.64
C LYS A 79 1.33 13.57 -10.15
N ALA A 80 1.16 14.58 -9.29
CA ALA A 80 -0.16 15.13 -9.01
C ALA A 80 -0.87 15.48 -10.33
N LYS A 81 -2.13 15.06 -10.49
CA LYS A 81 -2.93 15.26 -11.72
C LYS A 81 -2.34 14.60 -12.98
N GLN A 82 -1.59 13.51 -12.82
CA GLN A 82 -1.15 12.68 -13.94
C GLN A 82 -2.37 12.31 -14.81
N LYS A 83 -2.38 12.75 -16.07
CA LYS A 83 -3.51 12.54 -17.00
C LYS A 83 -3.66 11.08 -17.40
N ASP A 84 -2.55 10.40 -17.58
CA ASP A 84 -2.51 9.02 -18.06
C ASP A 84 -2.28 8.05 -16.90
N ILE A 85 -3.32 7.85 -16.10
CA ILE A 85 -3.27 6.96 -14.94
C ILE A 85 -3.22 5.48 -15.34
N ALA A 86 -3.83 5.12 -16.48
CA ALA A 86 -3.84 3.75 -16.97
C ALA A 86 -2.42 3.25 -17.28
N ASN A 87 -1.62 4.06 -17.99
CA ASN A 87 -0.22 3.71 -18.24
C ASN A 87 0.62 3.73 -16.96
N ALA A 88 0.36 4.64 -16.02
CA ALA A 88 1.05 4.65 -14.74
C ALA A 88 0.78 3.37 -13.92
N LYS A 89 -0.49 2.94 -13.85
CA LYS A 89 -0.90 1.70 -13.18
C LYS A 89 -0.31 0.47 -13.86
N SER A 90 -0.36 0.40 -15.18
CA SER A 90 0.27 -0.68 -15.95
C SER A 90 1.78 -0.76 -15.68
N TYR A 91 2.48 0.38 -15.69
CA TYR A 91 3.91 0.42 -15.38
C TYR A 91 4.22 -0.08 -13.97
N VAL A 92 3.43 0.36 -12.98
CA VAL A 92 3.60 -0.06 -11.59
C VAL A 92 3.32 -1.56 -11.42
N ASN A 93 2.29 -2.09 -12.05
CA ASN A 93 1.96 -3.51 -11.92
C ASN A 93 3.00 -4.43 -12.60
N ILE A 94 3.56 -4.02 -13.75
CA ILE A 94 4.56 -4.82 -14.47
C ILE A 94 5.92 -4.84 -13.74
N ASN A 95 6.32 -3.74 -13.09
CA ASN A 95 7.69 -3.55 -12.64
C ASN A 95 7.89 -3.73 -11.12
N PHE A 96 6.84 -3.86 -10.32
CA PHE A 96 6.93 -3.80 -8.87
C PHE A 96 6.41 -5.08 -8.23
N GLY A 97 7.33 -5.93 -7.77
CA GLY A 97 6.99 -7.11 -6.98
C GLY A 97 6.75 -6.80 -5.49
N ALA A 98 6.36 -7.81 -4.73
CA ALA A 98 6.08 -7.70 -3.29
C ALA A 98 7.24 -7.08 -2.49
N LEU A 99 8.49 -7.44 -2.81
CA LEU A 99 9.67 -6.85 -2.18
C LEU A 99 9.77 -5.34 -2.46
N ASN A 100 9.53 -4.90 -3.70
CA ASN A 100 9.52 -3.48 -4.02
C ASN A 100 8.42 -2.75 -3.24
N VAL A 101 7.23 -3.35 -3.10
CA VAL A 101 6.16 -2.78 -2.28
C VAL A 101 6.63 -2.53 -0.85
N ILE A 102 7.21 -3.53 -0.19
CA ILE A 102 7.57 -3.39 1.23
C ILE A 102 8.72 -2.42 1.48
N ASP A 103 9.64 -2.27 0.54
CA ASP A 103 10.75 -1.30 0.65
C ASP A 103 10.26 0.15 0.62
N ASN A 104 9.04 0.39 0.13
CA ASN A 104 8.36 1.69 0.16
C ASN A 104 7.51 1.91 1.42
N THR A 105 7.61 1.00 2.39
CA THR A 105 6.91 1.09 3.67
C THR A 105 7.88 1.28 4.85
N LYS A 106 7.33 1.60 6.01
CA LYS A 106 8.00 1.59 7.30
C LYS A 106 7.24 0.69 8.27
N PRO A 107 7.92 0.00 9.19
CA PRO A 107 7.23 -0.72 10.24
C PRO A 107 6.51 0.23 11.18
N ILE A 108 5.40 -0.23 11.73
CA ILE A 108 4.57 0.48 12.71
C ILE A 108 4.24 -0.44 13.89
N ALA A 109 3.80 0.13 15.01
CA ALA A 109 3.31 -0.68 16.11
C ALA A 109 1.99 -1.39 15.73
N VAL A 110 1.75 -2.58 16.29
CA VAL A 110 0.52 -3.34 16.03
C VAL A 110 -0.73 -2.54 16.40
N SER A 111 -0.68 -1.82 17.52
CA SER A 111 -1.75 -0.94 17.99
C SER A 111 -2.04 0.26 17.08
N GLU A 112 -1.10 0.61 16.19
CA GLU A 112 -1.26 1.72 15.25
C GLU A 112 -1.75 1.28 13.87
N ALA A 113 -1.80 -0.02 13.60
CA ALA A 113 -2.16 -0.57 12.31
C ALA A 113 -3.62 -0.30 11.95
N LYS A 114 -3.86 -0.02 10.66
CA LYS A 114 -5.13 0.42 10.10
C LYS A 114 -5.38 -0.29 8.77
N PRO A 115 -6.63 -0.30 8.28
CA PRO A 115 -6.91 -0.78 6.94
C PRO A 115 -6.03 -0.05 5.90
N GLY A 116 -5.47 -0.75 4.92
CA GLY A 116 -4.52 -0.18 3.95
C GLY A 116 -3.05 -0.23 4.36
N ASP A 117 -2.75 -0.53 5.63
CA ASP A 117 -1.41 -0.99 6.00
C ASP A 117 -1.19 -2.43 5.49
N LEU A 118 0.08 -2.85 5.47
CA LEU A 118 0.53 -4.07 4.84
C LEU A 118 1.13 -5.04 5.85
N ILE A 119 1.04 -6.33 5.54
CA ILE A 119 1.84 -7.39 6.16
C ILE A 119 2.64 -8.07 5.04
N MET A 120 3.91 -8.35 5.29
CA MET A 120 4.67 -9.27 4.45
C MET A 120 4.84 -10.59 5.18
N SER A 121 4.43 -11.66 4.53
CA SER A 121 4.73 -13.03 4.96
C SER A 121 5.75 -13.67 4.03
N LYS A 122 6.39 -14.74 4.48
CA LYS A 122 7.17 -15.62 3.62
C LYS A 122 6.23 -16.28 2.61
N TRP A 123 6.62 -16.29 1.35
CA TRP A 123 5.91 -17.06 0.32
C TRP A 123 6.51 -18.46 0.20
N ALA A 124 5.68 -19.48 -0.05
CA ALA A 124 6.10 -20.88 -0.07
C ALA A 124 7.19 -21.18 -1.13
N GLY A 125 7.21 -20.43 -2.25
CA GLY A 125 8.21 -20.55 -3.31
C GLY A 125 9.50 -19.75 -3.08
N GLY A 126 9.67 -19.13 -1.90
CA GLY A 126 10.73 -18.16 -1.63
C GLY A 126 10.30 -16.71 -1.91
N GLY A 127 10.94 -15.74 -1.27
CA GLY A 127 10.54 -14.32 -1.35
C GLY A 127 9.39 -13.94 -0.42
N GLY A 128 8.79 -12.77 -0.68
CA GLY A 128 7.77 -12.16 0.16
C GLY A 128 6.37 -12.18 -0.47
N HIS A 129 5.35 -12.26 0.37
CA HIS A 129 3.94 -12.15 -0.01
C HIS A 129 3.28 -11.01 0.75
N THR A 130 2.94 -9.94 0.04
CA THR A 130 2.29 -8.76 0.60
C THR A 130 0.79 -8.97 0.74
N ARG A 131 0.25 -8.60 1.90
CA ARG A 131 -1.17 -8.69 2.25
C ARG A 131 -1.65 -7.31 2.69
N VAL A 132 -2.86 -6.92 2.28
CA VAL A 132 -3.45 -5.62 2.64
C VAL A 132 -4.38 -5.81 3.84
N ILE A 133 -4.03 -5.20 4.97
CA ILE A 133 -4.84 -5.21 6.18
C ILE A 133 -6.17 -4.52 5.89
N ILE A 134 -7.27 -5.09 6.37
CA ILE A 134 -8.60 -4.47 6.36
C ILE A 134 -9.24 -4.36 7.74
N GLU A 135 -8.69 -5.06 8.73
CA GLU A 135 -9.11 -4.98 10.13
C GLU A 135 -7.98 -5.52 11.02
N ILE A 136 -7.80 -4.93 12.20
CA ILE A 136 -6.91 -5.47 13.23
C ILE A 136 -7.56 -5.32 14.60
N LYS A 137 -7.43 -6.35 15.43
CA LYS A 137 -7.86 -6.36 16.83
C LYS A 137 -6.66 -6.69 17.70
N THR A 138 -6.28 -5.76 18.57
CA THR A 138 -5.16 -5.94 19.50
C THR A 138 -5.45 -7.07 20.48
N GLY A 139 -4.46 -7.94 20.71
CA GLY A 139 -4.51 -8.98 21.72
C GLY A 139 -3.89 -8.54 23.05
N LYS A 140 -3.65 -9.51 23.95
CA LYS A 140 -2.89 -9.28 25.20
C LYS A 140 -1.43 -8.90 24.91
N THR A 141 -0.88 -9.48 23.84
CA THR A 141 0.42 -9.16 23.28
C THR A 141 0.26 -8.83 21.79
N ASP A 142 1.29 -8.22 21.19
CA ASP A 142 1.34 -7.98 19.75
C ASP A 142 1.14 -9.28 18.94
N GLY A 143 1.73 -10.40 19.39
CA GLY A 143 1.58 -11.70 18.73
C GLY A 143 0.15 -12.25 18.78
N ASP A 144 -0.64 -11.89 19.79
CA ASP A 144 -2.03 -12.32 19.93
C ASP A 144 -3.02 -11.44 19.15
N ALA A 145 -2.55 -10.39 18.48
CA ALA A 145 -3.41 -9.55 17.66
C ALA A 145 -3.98 -10.35 16.48
N SER A 146 -5.30 -10.26 16.29
CA SER A 146 -5.99 -10.84 15.14
C SER A 146 -6.00 -9.83 14.00
N VAL A 147 -5.55 -10.25 12.83
CA VAL A 147 -5.50 -9.42 11.63
C VAL A 147 -6.33 -10.04 10.54
N THR A 148 -7.25 -9.25 10.00
CA THR A 148 -7.98 -9.60 8.79
C THR A 148 -7.37 -8.84 7.61
N PHE A 149 -7.07 -9.55 6.53
CA PHE A 149 -6.46 -8.98 5.34
C PHE A 149 -7.04 -9.58 4.06
N TYR A 150 -6.89 -8.85 2.96
CA TYR A 150 -7.00 -9.40 1.62
C TYR A 150 -5.62 -9.74 1.07
N GLN A 151 -5.54 -10.82 0.30
CA GLN A 151 -4.34 -11.18 -0.46
C GLN A 151 -4.71 -11.55 -1.90
N GLY A 152 -3.98 -10.97 -2.86
CA GLY A 152 -3.88 -11.54 -4.21
C GLY A 152 -2.99 -12.79 -4.19
N ASN A 153 -2.70 -13.38 -5.34
CA ASN A 153 -1.76 -14.51 -5.42
C ASN A 153 -0.97 -14.52 -6.73
N LEU A 154 0.13 -15.26 -6.77
CA LEU A 154 0.81 -15.63 -8.01
C LEU A 154 0.63 -17.15 -8.23
N PRO A 155 -0.01 -17.60 -9.33
CA PRO A 155 -0.64 -16.79 -10.38
C PRO A 155 -1.84 -15.96 -9.90
N ALA A 156 -2.16 -14.89 -10.62
CA ALA A 156 -3.22 -13.93 -10.27
C ALA A 156 -4.54 -14.62 -9.94
N ALA A 157 -5.15 -14.24 -8.82
CA ALA A 157 -6.38 -14.83 -8.30
C ALA A 157 -7.32 -13.73 -7.77
N ILE A 158 -8.60 -14.06 -7.62
CA ILE A 158 -9.55 -13.17 -6.94
C ILE A 158 -9.06 -13.03 -5.48
N PRO A 159 -8.95 -11.81 -4.93
CA PRO A 159 -8.45 -11.64 -3.57
C PRO A 159 -9.22 -12.44 -2.54
N ILE A 160 -8.50 -13.15 -1.68
CA ILE A 160 -9.08 -13.96 -0.61
C ILE A 160 -8.99 -13.17 0.69
N LYS A 161 -10.11 -13.08 1.40
CA LYS A 161 -10.17 -12.55 2.77
C LYS A 161 -9.75 -13.66 3.74
N LYS A 162 -8.79 -13.36 4.61
CA LYS A 162 -8.39 -14.25 5.71
C LYS A 162 -8.27 -13.48 7.01
N THR A 163 -8.42 -14.21 8.11
CA THR A 163 -8.16 -13.73 9.46
C THR A 163 -7.21 -14.69 10.13
N GLU A 164 -6.08 -14.18 10.62
CA GLU A 164 -5.02 -14.94 11.29
C GLU A 164 -4.57 -14.18 12.54
N THR A 165 -3.95 -14.85 13.51
CA THR A 165 -3.24 -14.12 14.58
C THR A 165 -1.82 -13.81 14.13
N LEU A 166 -1.23 -12.70 14.58
CA LEU A 166 0.10 -12.28 14.12
C LEU A 166 1.17 -13.35 14.37
N LYS A 167 1.10 -14.10 15.49
CA LYS A 167 2.03 -15.19 15.78
C LYS A 167 1.91 -16.39 14.83
N ASP A 168 0.77 -16.57 14.17
CA ASP A 168 0.54 -17.67 13.21
C ASP A 168 1.00 -17.32 11.79
N ILE A 169 1.31 -16.05 11.53
CA ILE A 169 1.84 -15.60 10.24
C ILE A 169 3.33 -15.94 10.18
N ASP A 170 3.72 -16.77 9.21
CA ASP A 170 5.13 -16.98 8.91
C ASP A 170 5.70 -15.75 8.19
N PHE A 171 6.39 -14.89 8.94
CA PHE A 171 7.11 -13.73 8.41
C PHE A 171 8.44 -14.10 7.76
N GLY A 172 8.96 -15.32 7.97
CA GLY A 172 10.32 -15.70 7.59
C GLY A 172 11.37 -14.67 8.02
N GLU A 173 12.40 -14.53 7.18
CA GLU A 173 13.44 -13.48 7.31
C GLU A 173 13.15 -12.26 6.42
N VAL A 174 12.00 -12.23 5.73
CA VAL A 174 11.72 -11.19 4.71
C VAL A 174 11.33 -9.85 5.32
N THR A 175 10.78 -9.82 6.53
CA THR A 175 10.51 -8.56 7.25
C THR A 175 10.58 -8.71 8.75
N ASP A 176 10.65 -7.57 9.45
CA ASP A 176 10.32 -7.50 10.86
C ASP A 176 8.84 -7.85 11.05
N LYS A 177 8.51 -8.67 12.05
CA LYS A 177 7.21 -9.30 12.32
C LYS A 177 6.09 -8.31 12.72
N ARG A 178 5.97 -7.21 11.98
CA ARG A 178 5.16 -6.04 12.30
C ARG A 178 4.37 -5.60 11.07
N PRO A 179 3.17 -5.02 11.26
CA PRO A 179 2.50 -4.29 10.20
C PRO A 179 3.37 -3.16 9.67
N ARG A 180 3.14 -2.80 8.40
CA ARG A 180 3.95 -1.81 7.69
C ARG A 180 3.06 -0.80 6.99
N ARG A 181 3.41 0.47 7.10
CA ARG A 181 2.67 1.59 6.51
C ARG A 181 3.46 2.19 5.36
N TRP A 182 2.79 2.57 4.28
CA TRP A 182 3.38 3.40 3.24
C TRP A 182 4.10 4.62 3.83
N ARG A 183 5.26 4.96 3.27
CA ARG A 183 5.96 6.20 3.64
C ARG A 183 5.29 7.39 2.95
N PHE A 184 4.07 7.74 3.38
CA PHE A 184 3.32 8.86 2.81
C PHE A 184 4.11 10.18 2.82
N GLU A 185 4.98 10.36 3.82
CA GLU A 185 5.89 11.50 3.91
C GLU A 185 6.97 11.56 2.82
N ALA A 186 7.25 10.43 2.16
CA ALA A 186 8.28 10.28 1.14
C ALA A 186 7.72 10.34 -0.31
N PHE A 187 6.42 10.56 -0.47
CA PHE A 187 5.74 10.64 -1.78
C PHE A 187 5.83 12.03 -2.44
N THR A 188 6.60 12.95 -1.87
CA THR A 188 6.85 14.30 -2.41
C THR A 188 7.99 14.36 -3.41
#